data_AF-A0A2V6XFH3-F1
#
_entry.id   AF-A0A2V6XFH3-F1
#
_cell.length_a   1.000
_cell.length_b   1.000
_cell.length_c   1.000
_cell.angle_alpha   90.00
_cell.angle_beta   90.00
_cell.angle_gamma   90.00
#
_symmetry.space_group_name_H-M   'P 1'
#
loop_
_entity.id
_entity.type
_entity.pdbx_description
1 polymer ?
#
loop_
_entity_poly.entity_id
_entity_poly.type
_entity_poly.pdbx_seq_one_letter_code
_entity_poly.pdbx_strand_id
1 'polypeptide(L)' 'MQRRGVGRPSGVAPFAPQVTQWLREDPALSSLEILRRVRLASYRGGKSALYELVRRLRGRVQ' A
#
# COMPACT_ATOMS: atom_id res chain seq x y z
N MET A 1 6.85 10.70 -21.70
CA MET A 1 6.72 9.33 -21.15
C MET A 1 7.50 9.25 -19.83
N GLN A 2 6.90 9.61 -18.69
CA GLN A 2 7.64 9.66 -17.42
C GLN A 2 7.68 8.29 -16.74
N ARG A 3 8.79 7.58 -16.96
CA ARG A 3 9.22 6.44 -16.14
C ARG A 3 9.55 6.97 -14.74
N ARG A 4 8.52 7.08 -13.89
CA ARG A 4 8.66 7.51 -12.50
C ARG A 4 9.38 6.40 -11.74
N GLY A 5 10.68 6.61 -11.53
CA GLY A 5 11.57 5.71 -10.84
C GLY A 5 10.99 5.25 -9.50
N VAL A 6 11.15 3.95 -9.27
CA VAL A 6 10.86 3.21 -8.04
C VAL A 6 11.75 3.67 -6.86
N GLY A 7 12.49 4.78 -7.01
CA GLY A 7 13.57 5.20 -6.12
C GLY A 7 13.27 6.36 -5.16
N ARG A 8 12.20 7.14 -5.33
CA ARG A 8 11.74 8.02 -4.24
C ARG A 8 10.90 7.14 -3.32
N PRO A 9 11.18 7.05 -2.00
CA PRO A 9 10.28 6.36 -1.09
C PRO A 9 8.93 7.05 -1.26
N SER A 10 8.05 6.38 -2.00
CA SER A 10 6.67 6.79 -2.13
C SER A 10 6.20 6.90 -0.69
N GLY A 11 5.48 7.96 -0.30
CA GLY A 11 5.07 8.15 1.11
C GLY A 11 4.30 6.98 1.73
N VAL A 12 4.02 5.95 0.93
CA VAL A 12 3.47 4.64 1.25
C VAL A 12 4.50 3.64 1.82
N ALA A 13 5.80 3.81 1.61
CA ALA A 13 6.84 2.88 2.06
C ALA A 13 6.82 2.63 3.57
N PRO A 14 6.61 3.65 4.44
CA PRO A 14 6.45 3.42 5.88
C PRO A 14 5.23 2.58 6.25
N PHE A 15 4.20 2.55 5.39
CA PHE A 15 2.97 1.79 5.62
C PHE A 15 3.07 0.34 5.14
N ALA A 16 4.11 -0.04 4.37
CA ALA A 16 4.30 -1.39 3.87
C ALA A 16 4.20 -2.49 4.95
N PRO A 17 4.94 -2.43 6.08
CA PRO A 17 4.84 -3.46 7.11
C PRO A 17 3.43 -3.58 7.70
N GLN A 18 2.75 -2.45 7.91
CA GLN A 18 1.38 -2.42 8.45
C GLN A 18 0.37 -3.02 7.47
N VAL A 19 0.48 -2.68 6.18
CA VAL A 19 -0.36 -3.26 5.11
C VAL A 19 -0.10 -4.75 4.94
N THR A 20 1.16 -5.19 5.03
CA THR A 20 1.49 -6.62 5.00
C THR A 20 0.84 -7.37 6.15
N GLN A 21 0.85 -6.82 7.37
CA GLN A 21 0.20 -7.45 8.51
C GLN A 21 -1.31 -7.60 8.25
N TRP A 22 -2.00 -6.54 7.84
CA TRP A 22 -3.43 -6.61 7.54
C TRP A 22 -3.77 -7.64 6.46
N LEU A 23 -2.94 -7.76 5.43
CA LEU A 23 -3.14 -8.76 4.37
C LEU A 23 -2.85 -10.19 4.83
N ARG A 24 -1.98 -10.39 5.84
CA ARG A 24 -1.77 -11.72 6.45
C ARG A 24 -2.95 -12.12 7.32
N GLU A 25 -3.50 -11.16 8.06
CA GLU A 25 -4.67 -11.38 8.92
C GLU A 25 -5.94 -11.61 8.08
N ASP A 26 -6.13 -10.81 7.04
CA ASP A 26 -7.24 -10.94 6.09
C ASP A 26 -6.76 -10.72 4.64
N PRO A 27 -6.47 -11.79 3.89
CA PRO A 27 -6.01 -11.68 2.50
C PRO A 27 -7.11 -11.14 1.56
N ALA A 28 -8.38 -11.21 1.96
CA ALA A 28 -9.50 -10.66 1.22
C ALA A 28 -9.65 -9.14 1.39
N LEU A 29 -8.95 -8.53 2.35
CA LEU A 29 -9.13 -7.13 2.75
C LEU A 29 -9.03 -6.17 1.56
N SER A 30 -10.12 -5.44 1.31
CA SER A 30 -10.21 -4.54 0.15
C SER A 30 -9.14 -3.46 0.18
N SER A 31 -8.53 -3.20 -0.98
CA SER A 31 -7.55 -2.11 -1.14
C SER A 31 -8.14 -0.74 -0.78
N LEU A 32 -9.46 -0.56 -0.91
CA LEU A 32 -10.15 0.65 -0.48
C LEU A 32 -10.15 0.79 1.05
N GLU A 33 -10.31 -0.31 1.78
CA GLU A 33 -10.27 -0.31 3.24
C GLU A 33 -8.85 -0.02 3.73
N ILE A 34 -7.85 -0.61 3.08
CA ILE A 34 -6.44 -0.30 3.34
C ILE A 34 -6.18 1.19 3.11
N LEU A 35 -6.72 1.79 2.03
CA LEU A 35 -6.62 3.23 1.78
C LEU A 35 -7.25 4.08 2.87
N ARG A 36 -8.42 3.68 3.38
CA ARG A 36 -9.08 4.37 4.49
C ARG A 36 -8.22 4.32 5.75
N ARG A 37 -7.72 3.14 6.12
CA ARG A 37 -6.88 2.94 7.32
C ARG A 37 -5.59 3.76 7.27
N VAL A 38 -4.86 3.74 6.15
CA VAL A 38 -3.62 4.55 6.05
C VAL A 38 -3.91 6.05 6.06
N ARG A 39 -5.05 6.50 5.51
CA ARG A 39 -5.46 7.92 5.56
C ARG A 39 -5.74 8.38 6.99
N LEU A 40 -6.37 7.54 7.80
CA LEU A 40 -6.54 7.79 9.24
C LEU A 40 -5.17 7.90 9.94
N ALA A 41 -4.19 7.11 9.51
CA ALA A 41 -2.80 7.17 9.98
C ALA A 41 -1.96 8.28 9.30
N SER A 42 -2.59 9.37 8.85
CA SER A 42 -1.95 10.54 8.22
C SER A 42 -1.31 10.34 6.83
N TYR A 43 -1.69 9.29 6.09
CA TYR A 43 -1.22 9.12 4.71
C TYR A 43 -1.77 10.20 3.77
N ARG A 44 -0.88 11.04 3.24
CA ARG A 44 -1.18 12.06 2.22
C ARG A 44 -0.74 11.69 0.81
N GLY A 45 -0.22 10.48 0.60
CA GLY A 45 0.25 10.03 -0.71
C GLY A 45 -0.90 9.72 -1.68
N GLY A 46 -0.54 9.55 -2.96
CA GLY A 46 -1.51 9.22 -4.01
C GLY A 46 -2.14 7.84 -3.83
N LYS A 47 -3.42 7.69 -4.24
CA LYS A 47 -4.14 6.41 -4.19
C LYS A 47 -3.43 5.32 -5.01
N SER A 48 -2.91 5.68 -6.19
CA SER A 48 -2.23 4.75 -7.11
C SER A 48 -0.96 4.15 -6.51
N ALA A 49 -0.19 4.90 -5.74
CA ALA A 49 1.03 4.39 -5.08
C ALA A 49 0.68 3.33 -4.02
N LEU A 50 -0.43 3.52 -3.30
CA LEU A 50 -0.92 2.53 -2.35
C LEU A 50 -1.45 1.29 -3.05
N TYR A 51 -2.24 1.44 -4.11
CA TYR A 51 -2.76 0.29 -4.84
C TYR A 51 -1.65 -0.57 -5.45
N GLU A 52 -0.60 0.05 -6.00
CA GLU A 52 0.56 -0.68 -6.50
C GLU A 52 1.32 -1.40 -5.37
N LEU A 53 1.43 -0.79 -4.18
CA LEU A 53 2.01 -1.45 -3.01
C LEU A 53 1.17 -2.67 -2.60
N VAL A 54 -0.14 -2.51 -2.42
CA VAL A 54 -1.06 -3.60 -2.04
C VAL A 54 -1.00 -4.73 -3.05
N ARG A 55 -1.00 -4.43 -4.35
CA ARG A 55 -0.88 -5.42 -5.42
C ARG A 55 0.42 -6.23 -5.32
N ARG A 56 1.55 -5.56 -5.09
CA ARG A 56 2.86 -6.21 -4.88
C ARG A 56 2.90 -7.05 -3.61
N LEU A 57 2.28 -6.58 -2.52
CA LEU A 57 2.27 -7.28 -1.24
C LEU A 57 1.36 -8.51 -1.26
N ARG A 58 0.21 -8.46 -1.95
CA ARG A 58 -0.68 -9.62 -2.10
C ARG A 58 0.02 -10.81 -2.75
N GLY A 59 0.85 -10.57 -3.77
CA GLY A 59 1.67 -11.64 -4.39
C GLY A 59 2.84 -12.13 -3.52
N ARG A 60 3.05 -11.58 -2.32
CA ARG A 60 4.04 -12.06 -1.34
C ARG A 60 3.40 -12.73 -0.12
N VAL A 61 2.10 -12.49 0.10
CA VAL A 61 1.35 -12.95 1.28
C VAL A 61 0.40 -14.10 0.93
N GLN A 62 -0.08 -14.17 -0.32
CA GLN A 62 -0.59 -15.41 -0.92
C GLN A 62 0.57 -16.32 -1.31
#